data_AF-A0A6B1HAG2-F1
#
_entry.id   AF-A0A6B1HAG2-F1
#
_cell.length_a   1.000
_cell.length_b   1.000
_cell.length_c   1.000
_cell.angle_alpha   90.00
_cell.angle_beta   90.00
_cell.angle_gamma   90.00
#
_symmetry.space_group_name_H-M   'P 1'
#
loop_
_entity.id
_entity.type
_entity.pdbx_description
1 polymer ?
#
loop_
_entity_poly.entity_id
_entity_poly.type
_entity_poly.pdbx_seq_one_letter_code
_entity_poly.pdbx_strand_id
1 'polypeptide(L)'
;MWLTSLTEQQREALLGLAHNVVVSDGILDPNEEDMLDEFKREMALQPDLASDYLELEGIGEVFDSRRARTVAVLNLLRLSYVDGAFEIEEECLLKEVAR
;
A
#
# COMPACT_ATOMS: atom_id res chain seq x y z
N MET A 1 13.30 -0.54 -2.62
CA MET A 1 14.25 -0.10 -3.70
C MET A 1 13.58 0.35 -5.03
N TRP A 2 12.25 0.29 -5.20
CA TRP A 2 11.54 0.92 -6.34
C TRP A 2 10.54 2.02 -5.94
N LEU A 3 10.23 2.11 -4.65
CA LEU A 3 9.37 3.12 -4.04
C LEU A 3 9.89 4.55 -4.26
N THR A 4 11.21 4.74 -4.34
CA THR A 4 11.83 6.03 -4.65
C THR A 4 11.61 6.50 -6.09
N SER A 5 11.08 5.64 -6.98
CA SER A 5 10.70 6.03 -8.35
C SER A 5 9.26 6.52 -8.47
N LEU A 6 8.50 6.50 -7.38
CA LEU A 6 7.16 7.07 -7.29
C LEU A 6 7.25 8.56 -6.94
N THR A 7 6.29 9.34 -7.41
CA THR A 7 6.12 10.73 -6.98
C THR A 7 5.76 10.79 -5.49
N GLU A 8 5.82 11.97 -4.88
CA GLU A 8 5.35 12.16 -3.51
C GLU A 8 3.87 11.78 -3.36
N GLN A 9 3.00 12.28 -4.24
CA GLN A 9 1.58 11.92 -4.29
C GLN A 9 1.36 10.40 -4.42
N GLN A 10 2.15 9.71 -5.25
CA GLN A 10 2.05 8.25 -5.40
C GLN A 10 2.50 7.49 -4.15
N ARG A 11 3.49 8.01 -3.41
CA ARG A 11 3.95 7.41 -2.15
C ARG A 11 2.92 7.60 -1.03
N GLU A 12 2.30 8.77 -0.95
CA GLU A 12 1.22 9.04 0.00
C GLU A 12 0.00 8.15 -0.30
N ALA A 13 -0.41 8.06 -1.56
CA ALA A 13 -1.50 7.16 -1.96
C ALA A 13 -1.14 5.69 -1.69
N LEU A 14 0.10 5.28 -1.95
CA LEU A 14 0.54 3.91 -1.66
C LEU A 14 0.53 3.61 -0.16
N LEU A 15 0.82 4.59 0.70
CA LEU A 15 0.72 4.45 2.14
C LEU A 15 -0.75 4.24 2.58
N GLY A 16 -1.69 4.98 2.01
CA GLY A 16 -3.12 4.76 2.27
C GLY A 16 -3.61 3.40 1.78
N LEU A 17 -3.15 2.95 0.61
CA LEU A 17 -3.45 1.59 0.12
C LEU A 17 -2.83 0.51 1.00
N ALA A 18 -1.61 0.72 1.50
CA ALA A 18 -0.97 -0.19 2.44
C ALA A 18 -1.76 -0.29 3.75
N HIS A 19 -2.29 0.83 4.24
CA HIS A 19 -3.20 0.83 5.37
C HIS A 19 -4.45 0.01 5.07
N ASN A 20 -5.10 0.21 3.92
CA ASN A 20 -6.28 -0.57 3.51
C ASN A 20 -6.04 -2.09 3.45
N VAL A 21 -4.83 -2.53 3.04
CA VAL A 21 -4.43 -3.95 3.07
C VAL A 21 -4.38 -4.43 4.51
N VAL A 22 -3.66 -3.73 5.37
CA VAL A 22 -3.48 -4.12 6.77
C VAL A 22 -4.80 -4.14 7.54
N VAL A 23 -5.71 -3.20 7.28
CA VAL A 23 -7.02 -3.20 7.95
C VAL A 23 -8.07 -4.10 7.29
N SER A 24 -7.77 -4.79 6.17
CA SER A 24 -8.77 -5.53 5.39
C SER A 24 -9.43 -6.65 6.19
N ASP A 25 -8.64 -7.35 7.02
CA ASP A 25 -9.11 -8.48 7.81
C ASP A 25 -9.76 -8.05 9.14
N GLY A 26 -9.84 -6.74 9.38
CA GLY A 26 -10.52 -6.13 10.52
C GLY A 26 -9.79 -6.29 11.86
N ILE A 27 -8.56 -6.81 11.86
CA ILE A 27 -7.70 -6.97 13.02
C ILE A 27 -6.38 -6.30 12.67
N LEU A 28 -5.99 -5.30 13.47
CA LEU A 28 -4.67 -4.69 13.38
C LEU A 28 -3.79 -5.34 14.46
N ASP A 29 -2.79 -6.11 14.07
CA ASP A 29 -1.82 -6.69 14.99
C ASP A 29 -0.61 -5.74 15.21
N PRO A 30 0.15 -5.88 16.30
CA PRO A 30 1.33 -5.03 16.54
C PRO A 30 2.45 -5.18 15.50
N ASN A 31 2.57 -6.33 14.84
CA ASN A 31 3.58 -6.56 13.79
C ASN A 31 3.24 -5.78 12.51
N GLU A 32 1.95 -5.61 12.23
CA GLU A 32 1.44 -4.85 11.09
C GLU A 32 1.67 -3.34 11.24
N GLU A 33 1.58 -2.81 12.48
CA GLU A 33 1.98 -1.42 12.77
C GLU A 33 3.47 -1.20 12.50
N ASP A 34 4.32 -2.09 13.01
CA ASP A 34 5.77 -2.04 12.79
C ASP A 34 6.13 -2.11 11.29
N MET A 35 5.39 -2.92 10.55
CA MET A 35 5.49 -3.02 9.09
C MET A 35 5.15 -1.73 8.37
N LEU A 36 4.03 -1.09 8.71
CA LEU A 36 3.65 0.18 8.09
C LEU A 36 4.71 1.25 8.38
N ASP A 37 5.31 1.24 9.56
CA ASP A 37 6.40 2.15 9.92
C ASP A 37 7.70 1.84 9.17
N GLU A 38 8.03 0.58 8.93
CA GLU A 38 9.10 0.21 7.99
C GLU A 38 8.80 0.68 6.57
N PHE A 39 7.55 0.51 6.11
CA PHE A 39 7.12 0.88 4.77
C PHE A 39 7.18 2.41 4.56
N LYS A 40 6.77 3.21 5.55
CA LYS A 40 6.95 4.68 5.57
C LYS A 40 8.43 5.07 5.45
N ARG A 41 9.30 4.39 6.22
CA ARG A 41 10.75 4.62 6.19
C ARG A 41 11.35 4.31 4.82
N GLU A 42 10.95 3.21 4.18
CA GLU A 42 11.40 2.86 2.83
C GLU A 42 10.98 3.88 1.76
N MET A 43 9.83 4.54 1.94
CA MET A 43 9.32 5.59 1.05
C MET A 43 9.93 6.97 1.31
N ALA A 44 10.76 7.11 2.36
CA ALA A 44 11.29 8.39 2.84
C ALA A 44 10.17 9.44 3.09
N LEU A 45 9.02 8.98 3.59
CA LEU A 45 7.91 9.84 4.01
C LEU A 45 8.18 10.39 5.41
N GLN A 46 7.47 11.46 5.78
CA GLN A 46 7.53 11.98 7.13
C GLN A 46 6.98 10.94 8.13
N PRO A 47 7.62 10.72 9.28
CA PRO A 47 7.14 9.76 10.28
C PRO A 47 5.73 10.08 10.76
N ASP A 48 5.41 11.37 10.82
CA ASP A 48 4.15 11.90 11.35
C ASP A 48 3.01 11.84 10.32
N LEU A 49 3.27 11.34 9.10
CA LEU A 49 2.24 11.18 8.09
C LEU A 49 1.27 10.07 8.51
N ALA A 50 0.00 10.46 8.67
CA ALA A 50 -1.08 9.54 8.96
C ALA A 50 -1.28 8.60 7.78
N SER A 51 -1.36 7.30 8.07
CA SER A 51 -1.78 6.29 7.12
C SER A 51 -3.28 6.09 7.34
N ASP A 52 -4.09 6.86 6.62
CA ASP A 52 -5.54 6.79 6.68
C ASP A 52 -6.09 5.94 5.54
N TYR A 53 -7.32 5.46 5.70
CA TYR A 53 -8.03 4.73 4.65
C TYR A 53 -8.13 5.56 3.38
N LEU A 54 -7.75 4.97 2.24
CA LEU A 54 -7.82 5.62 0.94
C LEU A 54 -8.95 5.05 0.09
N GLU A 55 -9.79 5.90 -0.49
CA GLU A 55 -10.78 5.48 -1.47
C GLU A 55 -10.09 4.99 -2.76
N LEU A 56 -10.59 3.88 -3.31
CA LEU A 56 -10.03 3.28 -4.53
C LEU A 56 -10.50 4.00 -5.80
N GLU A 57 -11.54 4.82 -5.71
CA GLU A 57 -12.04 5.59 -6.84
C GLU A 57 -11.00 6.62 -7.30
N GLY A 58 -10.66 6.63 -8.60
CA GLY A 58 -9.66 7.54 -9.16
C GLY A 58 -8.19 7.14 -8.90
N ILE A 59 -7.92 6.01 -8.23
CA ILE A 59 -6.54 5.58 -7.93
C ILE A 59 -5.69 5.34 -9.19
N GLY A 60 -6.34 4.94 -10.28
CA GLY A 60 -5.70 4.78 -11.59
C GLY A 60 -5.18 6.08 -12.20
N GLU A 61 -5.71 7.24 -11.79
CA GLU A 61 -5.20 8.55 -12.18
C GLU A 61 -3.94 8.93 -11.39
N VAL A 62 -3.83 8.48 -10.13
CA VAL A 62 -2.63 8.68 -9.30
C VAL A 62 -1.47 7.80 -9.77
N PHE A 63 -1.75 6.52 -10.03
CA PHE A 63 -0.81 5.59 -10.65
C PHE A 63 -1.00 5.58 -12.18
N ASP A 64 -0.72 6.73 -12.78
CA ASP A 64 -0.91 7.02 -14.20
C ASP A 64 -0.12 6.13 -15.17
N SER A 65 1.03 5.61 -14.73
CA SER A 65 1.92 4.80 -15.55
C SER A 65 1.89 3.31 -15.17
N ARG A 66 2.07 2.45 -16.17
CA ARG A 66 2.21 0.99 -15.96
C ARG A 66 3.32 0.67 -14.95
N ARG A 67 4.42 1.44 -14.99
CA ARG A 67 5.53 1.29 -14.05
C ARG A 67 5.07 1.59 -12.63
N ALA A 68 4.40 2.73 -12.41
CA ALA A 68 3.91 3.12 -11.09
C ALA A 68 2.90 2.09 -10.54
N ARG A 69 1.94 1.64 -11.37
CA ARG A 69 1.00 0.56 -10.98
C ARG A 69 1.71 -0.73 -10.62
N THR A 70 2.69 -1.14 -11.41
CA THR A 70 3.45 -2.38 -11.14
C THR A 70 4.23 -2.26 -9.84
N VAL A 71 4.84 -1.12 -9.56
CA VAL A 71 5.54 -0.87 -8.28
C VAL A 71 4.54 -0.91 -7.12
N ALA A 72 3.38 -0.26 -7.24
CA ALA A 72 2.35 -0.26 -6.22
C ALA A 72 1.87 -1.68 -5.91
N VAL A 73 1.40 -2.42 -6.93
CA VAL A 73 0.89 -3.79 -6.79
C VAL A 73 1.94 -4.74 -6.20
N LEU A 74 3.20 -4.67 -6.63
CA LEU A 74 4.25 -5.54 -6.07
C LEU A 74 4.54 -5.25 -4.60
N ASN A 75 4.48 -3.99 -4.18
CA ASN A 75 4.70 -3.63 -2.78
C ASN A 75 3.48 -3.97 -1.91
N LEU A 76 2.26 -3.75 -2.40
CA LEU A 76 1.05 -4.19 -1.72
C LEU A 76 1.01 -5.71 -1.57
N LEU A 77 1.40 -6.45 -2.61
CA LEU A 77 1.50 -7.91 -2.54
C LEU A 77 2.55 -8.35 -1.50
N ARG A 78 3.69 -7.66 -1.41
CA ARG A 78 4.68 -7.95 -0.36
C ARG A 78 4.07 -7.74 1.04
N LEU A 79 3.29 -6.68 1.24
CA LEU A 79 2.65 -6.38 2.53
C LEU A 79 1.60 -7.43 2.88
N SER A 80 0.77 -7.81 1.91
CA SER A 80 -0.27 -8.82 2.12
C SER A 80 0.27 -10.18 2.58
N TYR A 81 1.44 -10.58 2.09
CA TYR A 81 2.03 -11.88 2.44
C TYR A 81 2.79 -11.89 3.78
N VAL A 82 2.78 -10.83 4.59
CA VAL A 82 3.63 -10.79 5.80
C VAL A 82 3.13 -11.69 6.91
N ASP A 83 1.82 -11.90 7.03
CA ASP A 83 1.23 -12.86 7.97
C ASP A 83 1.38 -14.32 7.48
N GLY A 84 1.85 -14.51 6.24
CA GLY A 84 2.07 -15.80 5.59
C GLY A 84 0.83 -16.37 4.87
N ALA A 85 -0.28 -15.63 4.84
CA ALA A 85 -1.47 -15.92 4.08
C ALA A 85 -1.67 -14.87 2.97
N PHE A 86 -2.60 -15.13 2.05
CA PHE A 86 -3.05 -14.15 1.08
C PHE A 86 -4.54 -14.34 0.91
N GLU A 87 -5.31 -13.49 1.58
CA GLU A 87 -6.75 -13.68 1.75
C GLU A 87 -7.54 -13.04 0.59
N ILE A 88 -8.83 -13.39 0.50
CA ILE A 88 -9.69 -12.98 -0.64
C ILE A 88 -9.91 -11.46 -0.65
N GLU A 89 -9.98 -10.86 0.53
CA GLU A 89 -10.14 -9.43 0.79
C GLU A 89 -8.97 -8.65 0.15
N GLU A 90 -7.75 -9.10 0.39
CA GLU A 90 -6.54 -8.55 -0.20
C GLU A 90 -6.49 -8.76 -1.71
N GLU A 91 -6.85 -9.95 -2.19
CA GLU A 91 -6.93 -10.24 -3.62
C GLU A 91 -7.87 -9.28 -4.35
N CYS A 92 -9.03 -8.98 -3.75
CA CYS A 92 -9.98 -8.02 -4.31
C CYS A 92 -9.40 -6.60 -4.35
N LEU A 93 -8.76 -6.16 -3.27
CA LEU A 93 -8.12 -4.85 -3.17
C LEU A 93 -7.02 -4.67 -4.22
N LEU A 94 -6.12 -5.65 -4.37
CA LEU A 94 -5.04 -5.58 -5.36
C LEU A 94 -5.56 -5.59 -6.81
N LYS A 95 -6.65 -6.30 -7.10
CA LYS A 95 -7.27 -6.30 -8.43
C LYS A 95 -7.82 -4.93 -8.82
N GLU A 96 -8.41 -4.20 -7.87
CA GLU A 96 -8.90 -2.84 -8.12
C GLU A 96 -7.74 -1.87 -8.39
N VAL A 97 -6.64 -1.97 -7.64
CA VAL A 97 -5.44 -1.13 -7.86
C VAL A 97 -4.75 -1.45 -9.19
N ALA A 98 -4.81 -2.70 -9.64
CA ALA A 98 -4.19 -3.15 -10.89
C ALA A 98 -4.99 -2.75 -12.16
N ARG A 99 -6.23 -2.30 -12.01
CA ARG A 99 -7.14 -1.97 -13.10
C ARG A 99 -6.72 -0.72 -13.87
#